data_AF-A0A0J9TKU6-F1
#
_entry.id   AF-A0A0J9TKU6-F1
#
_cell.length_a   1.000
_cell.length_b   1.000
_cell.length_c   1.000
_cell.angle_alpha   90.00
_cell.angle_beta   90.00
_cell.angle_gamma   90.00
#
_symmetry.space_group_name_H-M   'P 1'
#
loop_
_entity.id
_entity.type
_entity.pdbx_description
1 polymer ?
#
loop_
_entity_poly.entity_id
_entity_poly.type
_entity_poly.pdbx_seq_one_letter_code
_entity_poly.pdbx_strand_id
1 'polypeptide(L)'
;MNDIIYEEEINYIKNMNMLYTLYKNNDDLTQGNISYEVFCKQIKEKYNAVLIKCFNDGNYGFCEALKNFNDYYKQNKSNIMKDYAGKEYPTLPEFNLFLGLHNQPLQVAKLGSELIGGSYIPSYDEKYVVNRGKYSDLKELIFLQYNLRMEENDNAKYSVMINILHQFIQYCNENKNELKLSSFMKEFIESYYNEKKNEYEKIFNECSSTTETNTNTYCGLYNKCKREFENELKLIKEDAQEYIKRQDDYIQELPSYKLFILQAKALFQDFDAMSKYLPTIMSTMVASILCVFLLYKVLKNYIEECIHTKKLLFKCF
;
A
#
# COMPACT_ATOMS: atom_id res chain seq x y z
N MET A 1 23.48 18.79 -19.98
CA MET A 1 24.36 17.65 -19.65
C MET A 1 25.12 17.92 -18.36
N ASN A 2 25.79 19.07 -18.23
CA ASN A 2 26.43 19.49 -16.97
C ASN A 2 25.44 19.65 -15.78
N ASP A 3 24.22 20.13 -16.02
CA ASP A 3 23.23 20.31 -14.93
C ASP A 3 22.73 18.99 -14.33
N ILE A 4 22.65 17.93 -15.14
CA ILE A 4 22.19 16.59 -14.70
C ILE A 4 23.27 15.92 -13.84
N ILE A 5 24.54 16.05 -14.25
CA ILE A 5 25.69 15.51 -13.49
C ILE A 5 25.77 16.20 -12.13
N TYR A 6 25.53 17.51 -12.07
CA TYR A 6 25.54 18.27 -10.82
C TYR A 6 24.39 17.87 -9.87
N GLU A 7 23.21 17.57 -10.41
CA GLU A 7 22.05 17.12 -9.61
C GLU A 7 22.25 15.72 -9.02
N GLU A 8 22.83 14.79 -9.78
CA GLU A 8 23.17 13.45 -9.30
C GLU A 8 24.24 13.49 -8.18
N GLU A 9 25.28 14.30 -8.35
CA GLU A 9 26.32 14.49 -7.31
C GLU A 9 25.76 15.11 -6.03
N ILE A 10 24.90 16.13 -6.15
CA ILE A 10 24.23 16.73 -4.99
C ILE A 10 23.37 15.70 -4.26
N ASN A 11 22.60 14.90 -4.99
CA ASN A 11 21.76 13.87 -4.40
C ASN A 11 22.58 12.79 -3.70
N TYR A 12 23.71 12.37 -4.30
CA TYR A 12 24.64 11.46 -3.65
C TYR A 12 25.20 12.02 -2.33
N ILE A 13 25.66 13.27 -2.33
CA ILE A 13 26.19 13.93 -1.12
C ILE A 13 25.10 14.04 -0.03
N LYS A 14 23.88 14.44 -0.40
CA LYS A 14 22.74 14.53 0.53
C LYS A 14 22.45 13.16 1.16
N ASN A 15 22.38 12.12 0.34
CA ASN A 15 22.16 10.74 0.78
C ASN A 15 23.23 10.30 1.78
N MET A 16 24.51 10.48 1.43
CA MET A 16 25.62 10.15 2.33
C MET A 16 25.56 10.94 3.63
N ASN A 17 25.19 12.22 3.60
CA ASN A 17 25.05 13.04 4.79
C ASN A 17 23.91 12.56 5.71
N MET A 18 22.79 12.10 5.17
CA MET A 18 21.69 11.54 5.98
C MET A 18 22.14 10.28 6.73
N LEU A 19 22.81 9.35 6.03
CA LEU A 19 23.36 8.13 6.62
C LEU A 19 24.43 8.46 7.66
N TYR A 20 25.37 9.34 7.32
CA TYR A 20 26.41 9.80 8.25
C TYR A 20 25.81 10.38 9.53
N THR A 21 24.79 11.23 9.42
CA THR A 21 24.11 11.85 10.56
C THR A 21 23.41 10.83 11.46
N LEU A 22 22.99 9.70 10.89
CA LEU A 22 22.40 8.57 11.63
C LEU A 22 23.46 7.85 12.48
N TYR A 23 24.63 7.53 11.90
CA TYR A 23 25.76 6.95 12.65
C TYR A 23 26.30 7.91 13.71
N LYS A 24 26.52 9.18 13.33
CA LYS A 24 27.00 10.23 14.23
C LYS A 24 26.13 10.37 15.47
N ASN A 25 24.81 10.13 15.37
CA ASN A 25 23.91 10.19 16.52
C ASN A 25 24.29 9.19 17.63
N ASN A 26 24.75 7.99 17.26
CA ASN A 26 25.24 7.00 18.22
C ASN A 26 26.57 7.46 18.82
N ASP A 27 27.49 7.95 17.98
CA ASP A 27 28.79 8.44 18.43
C ASP A 27 28.64 9.61 19.42
N ASP A 28 27.78 10.58 19.11
CA ASP A 28 27.49 11.73 19.96
C ASP A 28 26.92 11.32 21.32
N LEU A 29 26.09 10.27 21.38
CA LEU A 29 25.62 9.71 22.65
C LEU A 29 26.80 9.12 23.43
N THR A 30 27.62 8.27 22.79
CA THR A 30 28.75 7.60 23.46
C THR A 30 29.85 8.56 23.93
N GLN A 31 30.00 9.69 23.26
CA GLN A 31 30.96 10.75 23.63
C GLN A 31 30.39 11.71 24.68
N GLY A 32 29.11 11.59 25.04
CA GLY A 32 28.42 12.52 25.95
C GLY A 32 28.12 13.89 25.34
N ASN A 33 28.15 14.02 24.01
CA ASN A 33 27.83 15.26 23.30
C ASN A 33 26.33 15.59 23.33
N ILE A 34 25.48 14.57 23.48
CA ILE A 34 24.02 14.71 23.59
C ILE A 34 23.48 13.91 24.78
N SER A 35 22.34 14.35 25.32
CA SER A 35 21.63 13.58 26.34
C SER A 35 20.94 12.36 25.72
N TYR A 36 20.63 11.38 26.57
CA TYR A 36 19.87 10.19 26.18
C TYR A 36 18.49 10.54 25.58
N GLU A 37 17.80 11.51 26.18
CA GLU A 37 16.47 11.94 25.74
C GLU A 37 16.54 12.61 24.36
N VAL A 38 17.59 13.42 24.13
CA VAL A 38 17.86 14.02 22.82
C VAL A 38 18.19 12.94 21.79
N PHE A 39 19.00 11.95 22.17
CA PHE A 39 19.33 10.80 21.32
C PHE A 39 18.08 10.04 20.88
N CYS A 40 17.20 9.65 21.81
CA CYS A 40 15.97 8.90 21.52
C CYS A 40 15.07 9.62 20.52
N LYS A 41 14.95 10.94 20.65
CA LYS A 41 14.18 11.76 19.70
C LYS A 41 14.86 11.79 18.32
N GLN A 42 16.14 12.12 18.29
CA GLN A 42 16.89 12.28 17.04
C GLN A 42 17.04 10.97 16.27
N ILE A 43 17.24 9.84 16.95
CA ILE A 43 17.41 8.56 16.26
C ILE A 43 16.13 8.17 15.52
N LYS A 44 14.96 8.37 16.14
CA LYS A 44 13.65 8.12 15.50
C LYS A 44 13.44 9.01 14.27
N GLU A 45 13.66 10.31 14.42
CA GLU A 45 13.45 11.29 13.34
C GLU A 45 14.40 11.01 12.16
N LYS A 46 15.70 10.85 12.43
CA LYS A 46 16.72 10.60 11.41
C LYS A 46 16.52 9.24 10.73
N TYR A 47 16.22 8.19 11.50
CA TYR A 47 15.99 6.85 10.97
C TYR A 47 14.80 6.84 10.01
N ASN A 48 13.67 7.39 10.44
CA ASN A 48 12.47 7.43 9.61
C ASN A 48 12.67 8.27 8.34
N ALA A 49 13.46 9.35 8.40
CA ALA A 49 13.82 10.12 7.21
C ALA A 49 14.65 9.31 6.21
N VAL A 50 15.66 8.57 6.68
CA VAL A 50 16.48 7.67 5.85
C VAL A 50 15.64 6.53 5.27
N LEU A 51 14.73 5.96 6.05
CA LEU A 51 13.81 4.91 5.62
C LEU A 51 12.89 5.38 4.48
N ILE A 52 12.26 6.55 4.64
CA ILE A 52 11.40 7.15 3.61
C ILE A 52 12.23 7.44 2.35
N LYS A 53 13.42 8.03 2.51
CA LYS A 53 14.33 8.31 1.38
C LYS A 53 14.66 7.03 0.61
N CYS A 54 14.97 5.93 1.31
CA CYS A 54 15.28 4.65 0.69
C CYS A 54 14.16 4.18 -0.26
N PHE A 55 12.89 4.26 0.14
CA PHE A 55 11.77 3.77 -0.69
C PHE A 55 11.21 4.81 -1.67
N ASN A 56 11.52 6.10 -1.51
CA ASN A 56 11.05 7.16 -2.42
C ASN A 56 11.94 7.30 -3.67
N ASP A 57 13.24 7.51 -3.45
CA ASP A 57 14.20 7.89 -4.48
C ASP A 57 15.66 7.50 -4.12
N GLY A 58 15.82 6.70 -3.06
CA GLY A 58 17.09 6.12 -2.69
C GLY A 58 17.51 5.07 -3.71
N ASN A 59 18.79 5.13 -4.11
CA ASN A 59 19.34 4.03 -4.91
C ASN A 59 19.53 2.78 -4.03
N TYR A 60 19.73 1.63 -4.68
CA TYR A 60 19.94 0.37 -3.97
C TYR A 60 21.06 0.45 -2.91
N GLY A 61 22.19 1.09 -3.24
CA GLY A 61 23.32 1.24 -2.32
C GLY A 61 22.98 2.05 -1.07
N PHE A 62 22.10 3.05 -1.19
CA PHE A 62 21.61 3.84 -0.05
C PHE A 62 20.74 2.99 0.89
N CYS A 63 19.83 2.20 0.34
CA CYS A 63 19.01 1.27 1.12
C CYS A 63 19.84 0.15 1.77
N GLU A 64 20.85 -0.35 1.08
CA GLU A 64 21.80 -1.32 1.62
C GLU A 64 22.61 -0.73 2.79
N ALA A 65 23.01 0.53 2.69
CA ALA A 65 23.66 1.21 3.81
C ALA A 65 22.73 1.38 5.03
N LEU A 66 21.43 1.61 4.83
CA LEU A 66 20.44 1.58 5.92
C LEU A 66 20.32 0.19 6.55
N LYS A 67 20.38 -0.88 5.75
CA LYS A 67 20.43 -2.26 6.27
C LYS A 67 21.66 -2.47 7.16
N ASN A 68 22.83 -2.06 6.69
CA ASN A 68 24.08 -2.16 7.45
C ASN A 68 24.02 -1.35 8.77
N PHE A 69 23.34 -0.20 8.76
CA PHE A 69 23.08 0.56 9.98
C PHE A 69 22.22 -0.23 10.97
N ASN A 70 21.16 -0.89 10.54
CA ASN A 70 20.31 -1.70 11.44
C ASN A 70 21.10 -2.81 12.12
N ASP A 71 21.97 -3.50 11.37
CA ASP A 71 22.82 -4.55 11.89
C ASP A 71 23.84 -4.00 12.90
N TYR A 72 24.49 -2.89 12.55
CA TYR A 72 25.40 -2.16 13.46
C TYR A 72 24.69 -1.76 14.76
N TYR A 73 23.48 -1.19 14.67
CA TYR A 73 22.74 -0.70 15.82
C TYR A 73 22.31 -1.83 16.76
N LYS A 74 21.85 -2.95 16.19
CA LYS A 74 21.48 -4.15 16.96
C LYS A 74 22.70 -4.75 17.68
N GLN A 75 23.85 -4.85 16.99
CA GLN A 75 25.08 -5.42 17.56
C GLN A 75 25.69 -4.55 18.65
N ASN A 76 25.62 -3.21 18.52
CA ASN A 76 26.24 -2.29 19.45
C ASN A 76 25.34 -1.84 20.61
N LYS A 77 24.06 -2.24 20.63
CA LYS A 77 23.09 -1.93 21.70
C LYS A 77 23.68 -2.15 23.10
N SER A 78 24.29 -3.31 23.34
CA SER A 78 24.84 -3.66 24.67
C SER A 78 25.99 -2.75 25.08
N ASN A 79 26.84 -2.34 24.12
CA ASN A 79 27.97 -1.45 24.38
C ASN A 79 27.51 -0.03 24.67
N ILE A 80 26.59 0.50 23.86
CA ILE A 80 26.02 1.84 24.02
C ILE A 80 25.26 1.95 25.35
N MET A 81 24.58 0.88 25.77
CA MET A 81 23.76 0.87 26.98
C MET A 81 24.51 0.69 28.30
N LYS A 82 25.83 0.42 28.29
CA LYS A 82 26.62 0.22 29.52
C LYS A 82 26.47 1.37 30.51
N ASP A 83 26.44 2.60 30.00
CA ASP A 83 26.42 3.82 30.80
C ASP A 83 25.00 4.32 31.11
N TYR A 84 23.96 3.60 30.64
CA TYR A 84 22.55 4.00 30.78
C TYR A 84 21.69 2.89 31.43
N ALA A 85 22.25 2.17 32.40
CA ALA A 85 21.58 1.08 33.09
C ALA A 85 20.16 1.46 33.57
N GLY A 86 19.18 0.64 33.23
CA GLY A 86 17.76 0.85 33.57
C GLY A 86 16.96 1.72 32.59
N LYS A 87 17.59 2.36 31.60
CA LYS A 87 16.88 3.05 30.51
C LYS A 87 16.56 2.09 29.35
N GLU A 88 15.40 2.26 28.72
CA GLU A 88 14.97 1.45 27.58
C GLU A 88 15.56 1.98 26.27
N TYR A 89 16.51 1.25 25.68
CA TYR A 89 17.13 1.63 24.41
C TYR A 89 16.10 1.60 23.27
N PRO A 90 16.02 2.66 22.44
CA PRO A 90 15.08 2.71 21.33
C PRO A 90 15.26 1.50 20.42
N THR A 91 14.16 0.82 20.11
CA THR A 91 14.19 -0.39 19.29
C THR A 91 13.90 -0.04 17.84
N LEU A 92 14.80 -0.44 16.93
CA LEU A 92 14.57 -0.30 15.50
C LEU A 92 13.53 -1.33 15.03
N PRO A 93 12.65 -0.95 14.09
CA PRO A 93 11.80 -1.92 13.42
C PRO A 93 12.67 -2.90 12.64
N GLU A 94 12.11 -4.07 12.38
CA GLU A 94 12.73 -4.99 11.43
C GLU A 94 12.73 -4.37 10.03
N PHE A 95 13.85 -4.53 9.32
CA PHE A 95 14.06 -3.95 8.02
C PHE A 95 14.35 -5.03 7.00
N ASN A 96 13.41 -5.18 6.07
CA ASN A 96 13.44 -6.15 5.00
C ASN A 96 13.66 -5.43 3.68
N LEU A 97 14.89 -5.56 3.17
CA LEU A 97 15.25 -5.12 1.84
C LEU A 97 15.11 -6.31 0.88
N PHE A 98 13.99 -6.38 0.15
CA PHE A 98 13.78 -7.43 -0.84
C PHE A 98 14.63 -7.18 -2.08
N LEU A 99 15.54 -8.11 -2.33
CA LEU A 99 16.51 -8.12 -3.43
C LEU A 99 15.85 -8.63 -4.72
N GLY A 100 15.15 -7.74 -5.40
CA GLY A 100 14.52 -7.99 -6.70
C GLY A 100 14.86 -6.92 -7.72
N LEU A 101 16.07 -7.01 -8.27
CA LEU A 101 16.58 -6.33 -9.48
C LEU A 101 16.94 -4.84 -9.34
N HIS A 102 18.23 -4.58 -9.53
CA HIS A 102 18.93 -3.28 -9.56
C HIS A 102 18.32 -2.15 -10.44
N ASN A 103 17.18 -2.36 -11.12
CA ASN A 103 16.59 -1.42 -12.09
C ASN A 103 15.04 -1.40 -12.13
N GLN A 104 14.32 -1.95 -11.13
CA GLN A 104 12.85 -1.84 -11.06
C GLN A 104 12.41 -1.33 -9.67
N PRO A 105 11.33 -0.52 -9.59
CA PRO A 105 10.79 -0.10 -8.29
C PRO A 105 10.44 -1.34 -7.45
N LEU A 106 10.73 -1.26 -6.15
CA LEU A 106 10.55 -2.35 -5.18
C LEU A 106 9.12 -2.94 -5.32
N GLN A 107 9.05 -4.27 -5.54
CA GLN A 107 7.82 -4.94 -5.98
C GLN A 107 7.04 -5.66 -4.88
N VAL A 108 7.46 -5.53 -3.62
CA VAL A 108 6.85 -6.30 -2.52
C VAL A 108 5.41 -5.87 -2.33
N ALA A 109 5.15 -4.57 -2.35
CA ALA A 109 3.82 -3.99 -2.18
C ALA A 109 3.19 -3.60 -3.51
N LYS A 110 3.40 -4.38 -4.58
CA LYS A 110 2.96 -4.03 -5.95
C LYS A 110 1.46 -3.86 -6.04
N LEU A 111 0.70 -4.83 -5.54
CA LEU A 111 -0.76 -4.81 -5.58
C LEU A 111 -1.32 -3.76 -4.62
N GLY A 112 -0.73 -3.62 -3.43
CA GLY A 112 -1.07 -2.54 -2.52
C GLY A 112 -0.86 -1.16 -3.17
N SER A 113 0.27 -0.98 -3.87
CA SER A 113 0.60 0.27 -4.54
C SER A 113 -0.39 0.59 -5.66
N GLU A 114 -0.78 -0.43 -6.43
CA GLU A 114 -1.76 -0.31 -7.51
C GLU A 114 -3.16 0.05 -6.98
N LEU A 115 -3.61 -0.62 -5.91
CA LEU A 115 -4.99 -0.54 -5.44
C LEU A 115 -5.25 0.64 -4.50
N ILE A 116 -4.33 0.90 -3.57
CA ILE A 116 -4.52 1.90 -2.50
C ILE A 116 -3.37 2.92 -2.43
N GLY A 117 -2.22 2.63 -3.02
CA GLY A 117 -1.01 3.45 -2.92
C GLY A 117 -0.98 4.75 -3.72
N GLY A 118 -2.00 5.07 -4.54
CA GLY A 118 -2.01 6.26 -5.39
C GLY A 118 -1.63 7.58 -4.66
N SER A 119 -0.85 8.45 -5.32
CA SER A 119 -0.41 9.80 -4.86
C SER A 119 0.11 9.93 -3.41
N TYR A 120 0.45 8.84 -2.72
CA TYR A 120 1.09 8.93 -1.42
C TYR A 120 2.57 9.26 -1.63
N ILE A 121 2.87 10.55 -1.71
CA ILE A 121 4.22 11.08 -1.70
C ILE A 121 4.42 11.70 -0.32
N PRO A 122 5.11 11.03 0.61
CA PRO A 122 5.48 11.67 1.86
C PRO A 122 6.36 12.88 1.54
N SER A 123 5.92 14.07 1.97
CA SER A 123 6.70 15.31 1.86
C SER A 123 8.01 15.18 2.62
N TYR A 124 9.13 15.39 1.93
CA TYR A 124 10.50 15.32 2.47
C TYR A 124 10.86 16.52 3.36
N ASP A 125 10.08 17.61 3.34
CA ASP A 125 10.36 18.77 4.17
C ASP A 125 10.25 18.40 5.66
N GLU A 126 11.25 18.82 6.44
CA GLU A 126 11.49 18.57 7.88
C GLU A 126 10.29 18.87 8.81
N LYS A 127 9.18 19.36 8.26
CA LYS A 127 7.87 19.45 8.91
C LYS A 127 6.89 18.53 8.19
N TYR A 128 6.97 17.25 8.52
CA TYR A 128 6.01 16.24 8.13
C TYR A 128 4.60 16.62 8.65
N VAL A 129 3.79 17.25 7.80
CA VAL A 129 2.35 17.37 8.04
C VAL A 129 1.72 16.15 7.42
N VAL A 130 1.42 15.14 8.25
CA VAL A 130 0.60 13.99 7.83
C VAL A 130 -0.74 14.56 7.39
N ASN A 131 -0.97 14.63 6.08
CA ASN A 131 -2.33 14.75 5.58
C ASN A 131 -2.97 13.38 5.85
N ARG A 132 -3.59 13.21 7.04
CA ARG A 132 -4.22 11.96 7.48
C ARG A 132 -5.48 11.71 6.68
N GLY A 133 -5.29 11.43 5.39
CA GLY A 133 -6.33 10.95 4.52
C GLY A 133 -6.77 9.54 4.92
N LYS A 134 -7.82 9.05 4.26
CA LYS A 134 -8.31 7.69 4.48
C LYS A 134 -7.19 6.66 4.25
N TYR A 135 -7.04 5.75 5.20
CA TYR A 135 -6.07 4.66 5.21
C TYR A 135 -4.60 5.11 5.27
N SER A 136 -4.28 6.19 5.99
CA SER A 136 -2.92 6.74 6.02
C SER A 136 -1.85 5.74 6.46
N ASP A 137 -2.10 4.95 7.50
CA ASP A 137 -1.09 4.05 8.06
C ASP A 137 -0.87 2.85 7.15
N LEU A 138 -1.94 2.34 6.52
CA LEU A 138 -1.85 1.28 5.51
C LEU A 138 -1.12 1.77 4.24
N LYS A 139 -1.43 3.00 3.78
CA LYS A 139 -0.74 3.61 2.63
C LYS A 139 0.74 3.83 2.90
N GLU A 140 1.07 4.33 4.09
CA GLU A 140 2.47 4.52 4.50
C GLU A 140 3.20 3.18 4.55
N LEU A 141 2.59 2.13 5.11
CA LEU A 141 3.17 0.80 5.13
C LEU A 141 3.44 0.25 3.72
N ILE A 142 2.48 0.39 2.80
CA ILE A 142 2.61 -0.05 1.41
C ILE A 142 3.71 0.74 0.70
N PHE A 143 3.76 2.05 0.90
CA PHE A 143 4.83 2.90 0.37
C PHE A 143 6.22 2.44 0.85
N LEU A 144 6.33 2.11 2.13
CA LEU A 144 7.56 1.58 2.75
C LEU A 144 7.77 0.09 2.48
N GLN A 145 7.06 -0.51 1.52
CA GLN A 145 7.23 -1.90 1.11
C GLN A 145 7.10 -2.87 2.29
N TYR A 146 6.09 -2.63 3.14
CA TYR A 146 5.81 -3.38 4.36
C TYR A 146 6.85 -3.25 5.50
N ASN A 147 7.74 -2.25 5.42
CA ASN A 147 8.61 -1.89 6.54
C ASN A 147 7.91 -0.89 7.48
N LEU A 148 7.87 -1.22 8.77
CA LEU A 148 7.35 -0.30 9.78
C LEU A 148 8.33 0.83 10.04
N ARG A 149 7.80 1.99 10.41
CA ARG A 149 8.58 3.10 10.95
C ARG A 149 9.04 2.78 12.37
N MET A 150 10.09 3.46 12.77
CA MET A 150 10.49 3.50 14.16
C MET A 150 9.49 4.34 14.97
N GLU A 151 8.92 3.72 15.99
CA GLU A 151 8.03 4.35 16.95
C GLU A 151 8.75 4.65 18.26
N GLU A 152 8.11 5.48 19.09
CA GLU A 152 8.70 5.93 20.37
C GLU A 152 8.90 4.77 21.36
N ASN A 153 7.96 3.83 21.38
CA ASN A 153 7.97 2.68 22.27
C ASN A 153 7.04 1.57 21.71
N ASP A 154 7.00 0.44 22.41
CA ASP A 154 6.17 -0.70 22.01
C ASP A 154 4.66 -0.39 22.02
N ASN A 155 4.16 0.45 22.92
CA ASN A 155 2.73 0.85 22.94
C ASN A 155 2.35 1.64 21.67
N ALA A 156 3.20 2.58 21.25
CA ALA A 156 3.03 3.33 20.00
C ALA A 156 3.12 2.40 18.78
N LYS A 157 4.12 1.51 18.75
CA LYS A 157 4.28 0.48 17.71
C LYS A 157 3.02 -0.38 17.57
N TYR A 158 2.53 -0.95 18.67
CA TYR A 158 1.33 -1.79 18.66
C TYR A 158 0.08 -1.02 18.25
N SER A 159 0.00 0.27 18.60
CA SER A 159 -1.11 1.13 18.16
C SER A 159 -1.11 1.30 16.64
N VAL A 160 0.06 1.53 16.03
CA VAL A 160 0.20 1.61 14.57
C VAL A 160 -0.15 0.26 13.92
N MET A 161 0.34 -0.86 14.46
CA MET A 161 0.04 -2.19 13.91
C MET A 161 -1.46 -2.52 13.91
N ILE A 162 -2.18 -2.16 14.97
CA ILE A 162 -3.64 -2.38 15.02
C ILE A 162 -4.38 -1.42 14.09
N ASN A 163 -3.94 -0.17 13.96
CA ASN A 163 -4.52 0.76 12.99
C ASN A 163 -4.33 0.27 11.54
N ILE A 164 -3.15 -0.25 11.21
CA ILE A 164 -2.88 -0.87 9.90
C ILE A 164 -3.85 -2.01 9.65
N LEU A 165 -4.01 -2.93 10.61
CA LEU A 165 -4.90 -4.07 10.45
C LEU A 165 -6.37 -3.64 10.32
N HIS A 166 -6.80 -2.66 11.12
CA HIS A 166 -8.13 -2.06 11.04
C HIS A 166 -8.38 -1.43 9.66
N GLN A 167 -7.44 -0.62 9.17
CA GLN A 167 -7.53 0.04 7.87
C GLN A 167 -7.51 -0.97 6.71
N PHE A 168 -6.74 -2.05 6.83
CA PHE A 168 -6.70 -3.14 5.87
C PHE A 168 -8.06 -3.84 5.77
N ILE A 169 -8.62 -4.28 6.89
CA ILE A 169 -9.94 -4.92 6.91
C ILE A 169 -11.02 -3.98 6.37
N GLN A 170 -10.99 -2.72 6.80
CA GLN A 170 -11.92 -1.70 6.32
C GLN A 170 -11.81 -1.53 4.79
N TYR A 171 -10.60 -1.42 4.26
CA TYR A 171 -10.37 -1.31 2.82
C TYR A 171 -10.91 -2.51 2.05
N CYS A 172 -10.61 -3.74 2.50
CA CYS A 172 -11.12 -4.96 1.89
C CYS A 172 -12.65 -5.01 1.89
N ASN A 173 -13.28 -4.63 3.00
CA ASN A 173 -14.73 -4.63 3.13
C ASN A 173 -15.42 -3.59 2.24
N GLU A 174 -14.81 -2.43 2.04
CA GLU A 174 -15.35 -1.41 1.15
C GLU A 174 -15.13 -1.73 -0.34
N ASN A 175 -14.11 -2.54 -0.65
CA ASN A 175 -13.71 -2.85 -2.02
C ASN A 175 -13.94 -4.31 -2.41
N LYS A 176 -14.93 -5.00 -1.82
CA LYS A 176 -15.22 -6.43 -2.11
C LYS A 176 -15.43 -6.78 -3.58
N ASN A 177 -15.77 -5.80 -4.42
CA ASN A 177 -15.95 -5.99 -5.86
C ASN A 177 -14.67 -5.75 -6.69
N GLU A 178 -13.54 -5.42 -6.04
CA GLU A 178 -12.26 -5.26 -6.71
C GLU A 178 -11.67 -6.63 -7.07
N LEU A 179 -11.44 -6.86 -8.36
CA LEU A 179 -11.01 -8.17 -8.88
C LEU A 179 -9.60 -8.55 -8.42
N LYS A 180 -8.74 -7.57 -8.14
CA LYS A 180 -7.40 -7.81 -7.62
C LYS A 180 -7.36 -7.90 -6.08
N LEU A 181 -8.49 -7.79 -5.40
CA LEU A 181 -8.53 -7.68 -3.93
C LEU A 181 -7.95 -8.93 -3.24
N SER A 182 -8.33 -10.14 -3.65
CA SER A 182 -7.81 -11.36 -3.02
C SER A 182 -6.29 -11.50 -3.17
N SER A 183 -5.77 -11.10 -4.34
CA SER A 183 -4.33 -11.06 -4.57
C SER A 183 -3.63 -10.04 -3.66
N PHE A 184 -4.22 -8.86 -3.47
CA PHE A 184 -3.70 -7.87 -2.52
C PHE A 184 -3.80 -8.36 -1.07
N MET A 185 -4.89 -9.01 -0.67
CA MET A 185 -5.02 -9.60 0.65
C MET A 185 -3.91 -10.64 0.89
N LYS A 186 -3.64 -11.48 -0.10
CA LYS A 186 -2.53 -12.43 -0.05
C LYS A 186 -1.17 -11.73 0.12
N GLU A 187 -0.90 -10.70 -0.69
CA GLU A 187 0.32 -9.90 -0.60
C GLU A 187 0.52 -9.31 0.80
N PHE A 188 -0.52 -8.69 1.38
CA PHE A 188 -0.48 -8.12 2.72
C PHE A 188 -0.27 -9.19 3.80
N ILE A 189 -0.99 -10.31 3.71
CA ILE A 189 -0.89 -11.38 4.69
C ILE A 189 0.50 -12.00 4.68
N GLU A 190 1.03 -12.34 3.51
CA GLU A 190 2.33 -12.99 3.35
C GLU A 190 3.49 -12.05 3.66
N SER A 191 3.45 -10.81 3.16
CA SER A 191 4.60 -9.89 3.24
C SER A 191 4.66 -9.09 4.54
N TYR A 192 3.55 -8.98 5.28
CA TYR A 192 3.49 -8.16 6.49
C TYR A 192 2.89 -8.88 7.69
N TYR A 193 1.66 -9.37 7.59
CA TYR A 193 0.95 -9.90 8.77
C TYR A 193 1.65 -11.14 9.34
N ASN A 194 2.06 -12.08 8.49
CA ASN A 194 2.74 -13.31 8.91
C ASN A 194 4.11 -13.03 9.55
N GLU A 195 4.87 -12.09 9.00
CA GLU A 195 6.17 -11.63 9.56
C GLU A 195 6.02 -10.93 10.92
N LYS A 196 4.80 -10.49 11.25
CA LYS A 196 4.46 -9.81 12.52
C LYS A 196 3.48 -10.61 13.38
N LYS A 197 3.30 -11.90 13.07
CA LYS A 197 2.28 -12.74 13.70
C LYS A 197 2.48 -12.83 15.21
N ASN A 198 3.71 -13.00 15.67
CA ASN A 198 4.02 -13.09 17.10
C ASN A 198 3.66 -11.80 17.86
N GLU A 199 3.95 -10.63 17.29
CA GLU A 199 3.55 -9.36 17.87
C GLU A 199 2.03 -9.18 17.88
N TYR A 200 1.33 -9.56 16.81
CA TYR A 200 -0.14 -9.55 16.78
C TYR A 200 -0.75 -10.50 17.82
N GLU A 201 -0.23 -11.72 17.95
CA GLU A 201 -0.66 -12.68 18.97
C GLU A 201 -0.50 -12.11 20.39
N LYS A 202 0.63 -11.44 20.66
CA LYS A 202 0.85 -10.74 21.93
C LYS A 202 -0.22 -9.67 22.17
N ILE A 203 -0.46 -8.79 21.19
CA ILE A 203 -1.50 -7.75 21.29
C ILE A 203 -2.87 -8.37 21.56
N PHE A 204 -3.26 -9.38 20.77
CA PHE A 204 -4.56 -10.03 20.91
C PHE A 204 -4.74 -10.68 22.27
N ASN A 205 -3.72 -11.36 22.78
CA ASN A 205 -3.76 -11.98 24.11
C ASN A 205 -3.91 -10.92 25.20
N GLU A 206 -3.08 -9.87 25.19
CA GLU A 206 -3.12 -8.79 26.16
C GLU A 206 -4.47 -8.04 26.17
N CYS A 207 -5.03 -7.77 24.99
CA CYS A 207 -6.28 -7.02 24.86
C CYS A 207 -7.55 -7.89 24.96
N SER A 208 -7.42 -9.21 24.90
CA SER A 208 -8.54 -10.15 25.10
C SER A 208 -8.90 -10.42 26.56
N SER A 209 -8.03 -10.02 27.49
CA SER A 209 -8.27 -10.19 28.92
C SER A 209 -9.45 -9.34 29.41
N THR A 210 -10.37 -9.97 30.14
CA THR A 210 -11.59 -9.35 30.70
C THR A 210 -11.34 -8.51 31.95
N THR A 211 -10.08 -8.40 32.39
CA THR A 211 -9.69 -7.52 33.49
C THR A 211 -9.69 -6.07 33.00
N GLU A 212 -10.61 -5.27 33.54
CA GLU A 212 -11.00 -3.89 33.14
C GLU A 212 -9.90 -2.81 33.27
N THR A 213 -8.62 -3.15 33.21
CA THR A 213 -7.51 -2.21 33.51
C THR A 213 -6.41 -2.18 32.45
N ASN A 214 -6.62 -2.67 31.23
CA ASN A 214 -5.64 -2.42 30.17
C ASN A 214 -5.82 -1.00 29.61
N THR A 215 -5.07 -0.06 30.18
CA THR A 215 -5.05 1.36 29.78
C THR A 215 -4.24 1.62 28.52
N ASN A 216 -3.61 0.60 27.92
CA ASN A 216 -2.81 0.78 26.73
C ASN A 216 -3.68 1.18 25.53
N THR A 217 -3.22 2.21 24.82
CA THR A 217 -3.96 2.82 23.71
C THR A 217 -4.29 1.81 22.60
N TYR A 218 -3.38 0.88 22.31
CA TYR A 218 -3.60 -0.15 21.30
C TYR A 218 -4.75 -1.12 21.65
N CYS A 219 -5.06 -1.35 22.93
CA CYS A 219 -6.20 -2.19 23.30
C CYS A 219 -7.55 -1.49 23.05
N GLY A 220 -7.60 -0.17 23.23
CA GLY A 220 -8.76 0.62 22.79
C GLY A 220 -9.00 0.51 21.29
N LEU A 221 -7.92 0.62 20.50
CA LEU A 221 -7.97 0.46 19.04
C LEU A 221 -8.36 -0.96 18.63
N TYR A 222 -7.82 -1.98 19.29
CA TYR A 222 -8.15 -3.38 19.05
C TYR A 222 -9.64 -3.65 19.33
N ASN A 223 -10.16 -3.17 20.47
CA ASN A 223 -11.56 -3.35 20.84
C ASN A 223 -12.51 -2.64 19.87
N LYS A 224 -12.10 -1.49 19.33
CA LYS A 224 -12.82 -0.82 18.24
C LYS A 224 -12.83 -1.69 16.98
N CYS A 225 -11.65 -2.16 16.54
CA CYS A 225 -11.51 -3.03 15.37
C CYS A 225 -12.36 -4.30 15.50
N LYS A 226 -12.30 -4.96 16.67
CA LYS A 226 -13.12 -6.12 16.99
C LYS A 226 -14.62 -5.82 16.90
N ARG A 227 -15.08 -4.67 17.40
CA ARG A 227 -16.50 -4.30 17.35
C ARG A 227 -16.99 -4.06 15.93
N GLU A 228 -16.16 -3.45 15.09
CA GLU A 228 -16.51 -3.11 13.71
C GLU A 228 -16.38 -4.31 12.77
N PHE A 229 -15.41 -5.19 13.00
CA PHE A 229 -15.00 -6.26 12.09
C PHE A 229 -14.73 -7.60 12.79
N GLU A 230 -15.62 -7.99 13.71
CA GLU A 230 -15.43 -9.18 14.56
C GLU A 230 -15.13 -10.45 13.75
N ASN A 231 -15.89 -10.67 12.68
CA ASN A 231 -15.78 -11.87 11.85
C ASN A 231 -14.47 -11.90 11.06
N GLU A 232 -14.11 -10.81 10.41
CA GLU A 232 -12.88 -10.68 9.62
C GLU A 232 -11.65 -10.78 10.52
N LEU A 233 -11.66 -10.09 11.67
CA LEU A 233 -10.58 -10.15 12.63
C LEU A 233 -10.40 -11.57 13.19
N LYS A 234 -11.50 -12.27 13.48
CA LYS A 234 -11.47 -13.67 13.91
C LYS A 234 -10.85 -14.57 12.85
N LEU A 235 -11.26 -14.43 11.59
CA LEU A 235 -10.70 -15.22 10.48
C LEU A 235 -9.21 -14.95 10.30
N ILE A 236 -8.77 -13.69 10.26
CA ILE A 236 -7.34 -13.36 10.13
C ILE A 236 -6.52 -13.95 11.29
N LYS A 237 -7.08 -13.98 12.50
CA LYS A 237 -6.44 -14.57 13.68
C LYS A 237 -6.33 -16.09 13.58
N GLU A 238 -7.41 -16.77 13.20
CA GLU A 238 -7.51 -18.24 13.22
C GLU A 238 -6.93 -18.87 11.95
N ASP A 239 -7.32 -18.35 10.78
CA ASP A 239 -6.92 -18.83 9.47
C ASP A 239 -7.00 -17.69 8.42
N ALA A 240 -5.88 -17.00 8.23
CA ALA A 240 -5.77 -15.92 7.26
C ALA A 240 -5.95 -16.39 5.80
N GLN A 241 -5.73 -17.68 5.50
CA GLN A 241 -5.96 -18.23 4.16
C GLN A 241 -7.46 -18.40 3.89
N GLU A 242 -8.22 -18.86 4.88
CA GLU A 242 -9.69 -18.88 4.80
C GLU A 242 -10.27 -17.48 4.62
N TYR A 243 -9.68 -16.45 5.26
CA TYR A 243 -10.08 -15.06 5.02
C TYR A 243 -9.91 -14.63 3.56
N ILE A 244 -8.79 -14.98 2.92
CA ILE A 244 -8.53 -14.71 1.50
C ILE A 244 -9.51 -15.51 0.63
N LYS A 245 -9.69 -16.80 0.91
CA LYS A 245 -10.56 -17.69 0.15
C LYS A 245 -12.00 -17.18 0.12
N ARG A 246 -12.53 -16.67 1.24
CA ARG A 246 -13.88 -16.07 1.26
C ARG A 246 -14.06 -14.91 0.28
N GLN A 247 -13.00 -14.15 0.03
CA GLN A 247 -13.03 -13.11 -0.98
C GLN A 247 -13.04 -13.69 -2.40
N ASP A 248 -12.27 -14.75 -2.66
CA ASP A 248 -12.30 -15.46 -3.94
C ASP A 248 -13.68 -16.08 -4.21
N ASP A 249 -14.24 -16.78 -3.21
CA ASP A 249 -15.57 -17.39 -3.26
C ASP A 249 -16.65 -16.32 -3.53
N TYR A 250 -16.56 -15.16 -2.86
CA TYR A 250 -17.47 -14.03 -3.10
C TYR A 250 -17.49 -13.61 -4.57
N ILE A 251 -16.32 -13.46 -5.21
CA ILE A 251 -16.24 -13.06 -6.62
C ILE A 251 -16.79 -14.17 -7.55
N GLN A 252 -16.52 -15.44 -7.24
CA GLN A 252 -16.99 -16.57 -8.04
C GLN A 252 -18.51 -16.78 -7.95
N GLU A 253 -19.12 -16.47 -6.81
CA GLU A 253 -20.56 -16.58 -6.59
C GLU A 253 -21.36 -15.38 -7.16
N LEU A 254 -20.69 -14.35 -7.68
CA LEU A 254 -21.37 -13.22 -8.30
C LEU A 254 -22.17 -13.68 -9.54
N PRO A 255 -23.39 -13.13 -9.75
CA PRO A 255 -24.13 -13.34 -10.98
C PRO A 255 -23.28 -12.97 -12.20
N SER A 256 -23.36 -13.77 -13.27
CA SER A 256 -22.50 -13.62 -14.46
C SER A 256 -22.50 -12.21 -15.05
N TYR A 257 -23.65 -11.52 -15.03
CA TYR A 257 -23.74 -10.13 -15.50
C TYR A 257 -22.96 -9.15 -14.61
N LYS A 258 -22.94 -9.34 -13.29
CA LYS A 258 -22.14 -8.52 -12.37
C LYS A 258 -20.66 -8.75 -12.59
N LEU A 259 -20.25 -10.02 -12.69
CA LEU A 259 -18.86 -10.38 -12.95
C LEU A 259 -18.37 -9.76 -14.27
N PHE A 260 -19.20 -9.83 -15.33
CA PHE A 260 -18.90 -9.18 -16.60
C PHE A 260 -18.72 -7.66 -16.47
N ILE A 261 -19.59 -6.98 -15.71
CA ILE A 261 -19.47 -5.53 -15.45
C ILE A 261 -18.14 -5.22 -14.73
N LEU A 262 -17.76 -6.01 -13.73
CA LEU A 262 -16.50 -5.81 -13.00
C LEU A 262 -15.28 -6.05 -13.91
N GLN A 263 -15.29 -7.10 -14.72
CA GLN A 263 -14.23 -7.38 -15.69
C GLN A 263 -14.10 -6.28 -16.74
N ALA A 264 -15.23 -5.80 -17.27
CA ALA A 264 -15.24 -4.67 -18.19
C ALA A 264 -14.66 -3.41 -17.54
N LYS A 265 -15.08 -3.08 -16.31
CA LYS A 265 -14.53 -1.95 -15.54
C LYS A 265 -13.01 -2.06 -15.39
N ALA A 266 -12.51 -3.22 -14.99
CA ALA A 266 -11.08 -3.46 -14.81
C ALA A 266 -10.29 -3.27 -16.12
N LEU A 267 -10.81 -3.79 -17.25
CA LEU A 267 -10.21 -3.58 -18.57
C LEU A 267 -10.11 -2.11 -18.96
N PHE A 268 -11.09 -1.28 -18.58
CA PHE A 268 -11.06 0.17 -18.85
C PHE A 268 -10.08 0.93 -17.95
N GLN A 269 -9.77 0.40 -16.76
CA GLN A 269 -8.83 1.02 -15.82
C GLN A 269 -7.37 0.64 -16.12
N ASP A 270 -7.16 -0.49 -16.80
CA ASP A 270 -5.84 -0.96 -17.22
C ASP A 270 -5.51 -0.41 -18.62
N PHE A 271 -4.68 0.63 -18.68
CA PHE A 271 -4.28 1.27 -19.93
C PHE A 271 -3.57 0.32 -20.91
N ASP A 272 -2.76 -0.61 -20.41
CA ASP A 272 -2.02 -1.56 -21.25
C ASP A 272 -2.99 -2.57 -21.86
N ALA A 273 -3.90 -3.12 -21.06
CA ALA A 273 -4.97 -3.98 -21.54
C ALA A 273 -5.86 -3.23 -22.53
N MET A 274 -6.28 -2.01 -22.19
CA MET A 274 -7.13 -1.20 -23.05
C MET A 274 -6.46 -0.90 -24.39
N SER A 275 -5.17 -0.56 -24.42
CA SER A 275 -4.43 -0.30 -25.66
C SER A 275 -4.43 -1.51 -26.62
N LYS A 276 -4.34 -2.73 -26.07
CA LYS A 276 -4.35 -3.98 -26.83
C LYS A 276 -5.71 -4.28 -27.46
N TYR A 277 -6.80 -3.94 -26.76
CA TYR A 277 -8.16 -4.19 -27.23
C TYR A 277 -8.77 -3.01 -28.01
N LEU A 278 -8.21 -1.81 -27.90
CA LEU A 278 -8.70 -0.59 -28.53
C LEU A 278 -8.89 -0.73 -30.05
N PRO A 279 -7.97 -1.33 -30.83
CA PRO A 279 -8.16 -1.49 -32.27
C PRO A 279 -9.40 -2.34 -32.59
N THR A 280 -9.59 -3.44 -31.85
CA THR A 280 -10.74 -4.34 -32.02
C THR A 280 -12.04 -3.66 -31.63
N ILE A 281 -12.05 -2.94 -30.50
CA ILE A 281 -13.23 -2.19 -30.04
C ILE A 281 -13.62 -1.12 -31.08
N MET A 282 -12.66 -0.32 -31.54
CA MET A 282 -12.88 0.72 -32.54
C MET A 282 -13.35 0.14 -33.88
N SER A 283 -12.76 -0.96 -34.33
CA SER A 283 -13.21 -1.68 -35.54
C SER A 283 -14.66 -2.17 -35.40
N THR A 284 -15.01 -2.71 -34.23
CA THR A 284 -16.36 -3.23 -33.95
C THR A 284 -17.40 -2.10 -33.88
N MET A 285 -17.05 -0.96 -33.27
CA MET A 285 -17.90 0.23 -33.24
C MET A 285 -18.13 0.78 -34.64
N VAL A 286 -17.08 0.91 -35.46
CA VAL A 286 -17.19 1.38 -36.85
C VAL A 286 -18.05 0.42 -37.68
N ALA A 287 -17.85 -0.90 -37.56
CA ALA A 287 -18.64 -1.90 -38.24
C ALA A 287 -20.13 -1.84 -37.83
N SER A 288 -20.39 -1.65 -36.54
CA SER A 288 -21.75 -1.53 -36.01
C SER A 288 -22.45 -0.26 -36.51
N ILE A 289 -21.75 0.89 -36.53
CA ILE A 289 -22.26 2.14 -37.10
C ILE A 289 -22.55 1.98 -38.60
N LEU A 290 -21.66 1.36 -39.35
CA LEU A 290 -21.86 1.08 -40.78
C LEU A 290 -23.06 0.16 -41.00
N CYS A 291 -23.21 -0.91 -40.22
CA CYS A 291 -24.36 -1.80 -40.28
C CYS A 291 -25.67 -1.05 -40.02
N VAL A 292 -25.73 -0.24 -38.96
CA VAL A 292 -26.93 0.56 -38.63
C VAL A 292 -27.23 1.57 -39.74
N PHE A 293 -26.21 2.23 -40.30
CA PHE A 293 -26.37 3.16 -41.41
C PHE A 293 -26.90 2.49 -42.68
N LEU A 294 -26.37 1.31 -43.03
CA LEU A 294 -26.83 0.53 -44.17
C LEU A 294 -28.27 0.04 -43.97
N LEU A 295 -28.61 -0.46 -42.78
CA LEU A 295 -29.97 -0.86 -42.43
C LEU A 295 -30.94 0.32 -42.53
N TYR A 296 -30.56 1.49 -42.02
CA TYR A 296 -31.35 2.71 -42.15
C TYR A 296 -31.58 3.09 -43.61
N LYS A 297 -30.54 3.02 -44.45
CA LYS A 297 -30.63 3.34 -45.88
C LYS A 297 -31.54 2.37 -46.65
N VAL A 298 -31.43 1.06 -46.37
CA VAL A 298 -32.31 0.03 -46.96
C VAL A 298 -33.75 0.25 -46.54
N LEU A 299 -33.99 0.49 -45.24
CA LEU A 299 -35.33 0.77 -44.73
C LEU A 299 -35.94 2.01 -45.38
N LYS A 300 -35.15 3.08 -45.53
CA LYS A 300 -35.58 4.31 -46.20
C LYS A 300 -35.99 4.05 -47.66
N ASN A 301 -35.15 3.37 -48.43
CA ASN A 301 -35.46 3.03 -49.83
C ASN A 301 -36.73 2.17 -49.94
N TYR A 302 -36.89 1.18 -49.07
CA TYR A 302 -38.06 0.30 -49.05
C TYR A 302 -39.36 1.09 -48.75
N ILE A 303 -39.31 2.03 -47.81
CA ILE A 303 -40.44 2.91 -47.50
C ILE A 303 -40.76 3.82 -48.69
N GLU A 304 -39.77 4.43 -49.33
CA GLU A 304 -39.96 5.27 -50.52
C GLU A 304 -40.58 4.49 -51.69
N GLU A 305 -40.13 3.26 -51.92
CA GLU A 305 -40.68 2.36 -52.93
C GLU A 305 -42.14 2.00 -52.62
N CYS A 306 -42.46 1.59 -51.38
CA CYS A 306 -43.83 1.32 -50.96
C CYS A 306 -44.77 2.53 -51.11
N ILE A 307 -44.29 3.75 -50.81
CA ILE A 307 -45.06 4.99 -51.01
C ILE A 307 -45.29 5.23 -52.51
N HIS A 308 -44.28 4.99 -53.35
CA HIS A 308 -44.39 5.14 -54.80
C HIS A 308 -45.39 4.13 -55.40
N THR A 309 -45.34 2.86 -54.98
CA THR A 309 -46.26 1.82 -55.44
C THR A 309 -47.70 2.09 -55.00
N LYS A 310 -47.90 2.57 -53.76
CA LYS A 310 -49.24 3.01 -53.30
C LYS A 310 -49.77 4.21 -54.09
N LYS A 311 -48.90 5.17 -54.46
CA LYS A 311 -49.29 6.31 -55.32
C LYS A 311 -49.67 5.89 -56.74
N LEU A 312 -49.01 4.88 -57.31
CA LEU A 312 -49.35 4.34 -58.62
C LEU A 312 -50.69 3.59 -58.60
N LEU A 313 -50.95 2.77 -57.57
CA LEU A 313 -52.23 2.09 -57.40
C LEU A 313 -53.42 3.06 -57.25
N PHE A 314 -53.23 4.19 -56.56
CA PHE A 314 -54.25 5.24 -56.43
C PHE A 314 -54.49 6.08 -57.69
N LYS A 315 -53.62 6.00 -58.70
CA LYS A 315 -53.80 6.67 -60.00
C LYS A 315 -54.52 5.81 -61.04
N CYS A 316 -54.69 4.51 -60.78
CA CYS A 316 -55.34 3.56 -61.68
C CYS A 316 -56.81 3.27 -61.30
N PHE A 317 -57.34 3.94 -60.28
CA PHE A 317 -58.76 3.98 -59.91
C PHE A 317 -59.29 5.40 -60.09
#